data_AF-A0A5C7WRE0-F1
#
_entry.id   AF-A0A5C7WRE0-F1
#
_cell.length_a   1.000
_cell.length_b   1.000
_cell.length_c   1.000
_cell.angle_alpha   90.00
_cell.angle_beta   90.00
_cell.angle_gamma   90.00
#
_symmetry.space_group_name_H-M   'P 1'
#
loop_
_entity.id
_entity.type
_entity.pdbx_description
1 polymer ?
#
loop_
_entity_poly.entity_id
_entity_poly.type
_entity_poly.pdbx_seq_one_letter_code
_entity_poly.pdbx_strand_id
1 'polypeptide(L)'
;RIAQQYGAPFDAIFDSPDARAELGEVDRAQAIMLLIGPLVVGRISTLADFDYRDCARKAVDGFLAVHRKTEGAQGESAAGAGAE
;
A
#
# COMPACT_ATOMS: atom_id res chain seq x y z
N ARG A 1 5.40 -7.84 -19.48
CA ARG A 1 4.59 -9.08 -19.27
C ARG A 1 4.76 -9.63 -17.85
N ILE A 2 5.99 -9.84 -17.37
CA ILE A 2 6.23 -10.36 -16.01
C ILE A 2 5.76 -9.40 -14.90
N ALA A 3 6.04 -8.10 -15.01
CA ALA A 3 5.57 -7.13 -14.01
C ALA A 3 4.04 -7.11 -13.83
N GLN A 4 3.29 -7.25 -14.93
CA GLN A 4 1.82 -7.33 -14.88
C GLN A 4 1.32 -8.60 -14.17
N GLN A 5 2.03 -9.72 -14.32
CA GLN A 5 1.68 -10.97 -13.62
C GLN A 5 1.88 -10.86 -12.11
N TYR A 6 2.87 -10.08 -11.66
CA TYR A 6 3.07 -9.81 -10.24
C TYR A 6 2.11 -8.74 -9.69
N GLY A 7 1.59 -7.85 -10.54
CA GLY A 7 0.59 -6.85 -10.16
C GLY A 7 -0.83 -7.40 -10.03
N ALA A 8 -1.21 -8.37 -10.86
CA ALA A 8 -2.58 -8.89 -10.92
C ALA A 8 -3.16 -9.37 -9.56
N PRO A 9 -2.40 -10.04 -8.66
CA PRO A 9 -2.91 -10.40 -7.34
C PRO A 9 -3.23 -9.19 -6.47
N PHE A 10 -2.42 -8.14 -6.59
CA PHE A 10 -2.69 -6.87 -5.92
C PHE A 10 -4.00 -6.29 -6.51
N ASP A 11 -4.14 -6.26 -7.84
CA ASP A 11 -5.36 -5.86 -8.58
C ASP A 11 -6.61 -6.48 -7.98
N ALA A 12 -6.65 -7.80 -7.92
CA ALA A 12 -7.77 -8.51 -7.31
C ALA A 12 -8.08 -8.11 -5.86
N ILE A 13 -7.05 -7.83 -5.04
CA ILE A 13 -7.24 -7.46 -3.62
C ILE A 13 -7.80 -6.04 -3.47
N PHE A 14 -7.18 -5.03 -4.09
CA PHE A 14 -7.67 -3.64 -3.91
C PHE A 14 -8.95 -3.34 -4.69
N ASP A 15 -9.27 -4.11 -5.74
CA ASP A 15 -10.55 -3.97 -6.43
C ASP A 15 -11.71 -4.66 -5.70
N SER A 16 -11.42 -5.45 -4.65
CA SER A 16 -12.46 -6.10 -3.85
C SER A 16 -13.37 -5.08 -3.15
N PRO A 17 -14.68 -5.37 -3.00
CA PRO A 17 -15.61 -4.46 -2.34
C PRO A 17 -15.16 -4.06 -0.92
N ASP A 18 -14.62 -5.01 -0.16
CA ASP A 18 -14.15 -4.78 1.21
C ASP A 18 -12.96 -3.82 1.25
N ALA A 19 -11.98 -4.02 0.36
CA ALA A 19 -10.82 -3.13 0.27
C ALA A 19 -11.22 -1.71 -0.17
N ARG A 20 -12.18 -1.57 -1.11
CA ARG A 20 -12.68 -0.25 -1.52
C ARG A 20 -13.47 0.45 -0.42
N ALA A 21 -14.22 -0.31 0.39
CA ALA A 21 -14.92 0.21 1.55
C ALA A 21 -13.92 0.73 2.59
N GLU A 22 -12.87 -0.04 2.90
CA GLU A 22 -11.90 0.26 3.95
C GLU A 22 -10.84 1.31 3.54
N LEU A 23 -10.35 1.26 2.30
CA LEU A 23 -9.21 2.05 1.82
C LEU A 23 -9.60 3.14 0.82
N GLY A 24 -10.72 3.00 0.11
CA GLY A 24 -11.08 3.89 -0.99
C GLY A 24 -10.24 3.65 -2.25
N GLU A 25 -9.90 4.74 -2.95
CA GLU A 25 -9.01 4.66 -4.11
C GLU A 25 -7.56 4.64 -3.64
N VAL A 26 -6.81 3.65 -4.12
CA VAL A 26 -5.41 3.42 -3.75
C VAL A 26 -4.56 3.54 -5.01
N ASP A 27 -3.52 4.39 -4.98
CA ASP A 27 -2.52 4.40 -6.04
C ASP A 27 -1.75 3.08 -6.04
N ARG A 28 -1.91 2.31 -7.11
CA ARG A 28 -1.41 0.94 -7.17
C ARG A 28 0.11 0.85 -7.18
N ALA A 29 0.77 1.78 -7.86
CA ALA A 29 2.22 1.79 -7.94
C ALA A 29 2.84 2.09 -6.57
N GLN A 30 2.28 3.06 -5.85
CA GLN A 30 2.67 3.41 -4.49
C GLN A 30 2.44 2.25 -3.53
N ALA A 31 1.26 1.63 -3.57
CA ALA A 31 0.94 0.53 -2.66
C ALA A 31 1.88 -0.67 -2.87
N ILE A 32 2.20 -1.02 -4.12
CA ILE A 32 3.20 -2.07 -4.40
C ILE A 32 4.57 -1.67 -3.85
N MET A 33 5.00 -0.42 -4.06
CA MET A 33 6.30 0.05 -3.56
C MET A 33 6.38 -0.04 -2.03
N LEU A 34 5.33 0.36 -1.32
CA LEU A 34 5.29 0.33 0.16
C LEU A 34 5.17 -1.09 0.71
N LEU A 35 4.40 -1.96 0.06
CA LEU A 35 4.18 -3.33 0.51
C LEU A 35 5.34 -4.26 0.17
N ILE A 36 6.03 -4.06 -0.96
CA ILE A 36 7.09 -4.95 -1.44
C ILE A 36 8.50 -4.42 -1.15
N GLY A 37 8.68 -3.10 -1.15
CA GLY A 37 9.99 -2.44 -0.96
C GLY A 37 10.78 -3.00 0.24
N PRO A 38 10.21 -3.07 1.45
CA PRO A 38 10.89 -3.59 2.62
C PRO A 38 11.37 -5.05 2.47
N LEU A 39 10.59 -5.90 1.80
CA LEU A 39 10.92 -7.31 1.60
C LEU A 39 12.05 -7.47 0.59
N VAL A 40 12.05 -6.67 -0.48
CA VAL A 40 13.14 -6.65 -1.46
C VAL A 40 14.44 -6.19 -0.81
N VAL A 41 14.40 -5.13 -0.01
CA VAL A 41 15.57 -4.63 0.73
C VAL A 41 16.14 -5.71 1.63
N GLY A 42 15.30 -6.39 2.42
CA GLY A 42 15.74 -7.51 3.24
C GLY A 42 16.40 -8.63 2.42
N ARG A 43 15.79 -8.99 1.29
CA ARG A 43 16.26 -10.06 0.40
C ARG A 43 17.62 -9.79 -0.24
N ILE A 44 17.94 -8.54 -0.55
CA ILE A 44 19.21 -8.16 -1.19
C ILE A 44 20.27 -7.70 -0.17
N SER A 45 19.90 -7.57 1.10
CA SER A 45 20.83 -7.22 2.18
C SER A 45 21.72 -8.39 2.57
N THR A 46 22.74 -8.13 3.39
CA THR A 46 23.58 -9.16 4.03
C THR A 46 23.09 -9.53 5.43
N LEU A 47 21.83 -9.21 5.78
CA LEU A 47 21.27 -9.55 7.09
C LEU A 47 21.02 -11.06 7.18
N ALA A 48 21.77 -11.73 8.07
CA ALA A 48 21.72 -13.19 8.22
C ALA A 48 20.36 -13.71 8.70
N ASP A 49 19.70 -12.95 9.58
CA ASP A 49 18.46 -13.37 10.26
C ASP A 49 17.24 -12.54 9.86
N PHE A 50 17.16 -12.15 8.58
CA PHE A 50 16.01 -11.36 8.11
C PHE A 50 14.71 -12.19 8.16
N ASP A 51 13.80 -11.82 9.07
CA ASP A 51 12.47 -12.43 9.16
C ASP A 51 11.53 -11.86 8.10
N TYR A 52 11.38 -12.62 7.00
CA TYR A 52 10.50 -12.28 5.89
C TYR A 52 9.02 -12.17 6.31
N ARG A 53 8.56 -13.00 7.25
CA ARG A 53 7.15 -13.05 7.65
C ARG A 53 6.80 -11.87 8.54
N ASP A 54 7.66 -11.55 9.49
CA ASP A 54 7.49 -10.37 10.34
C ASP A 54 7.58 -9.08 9.53
N CYS A 55 8.54 -8.97 8.60
CA CYS A 55 8.63 -7.82 7.70
C CYS A 55 7.37 -7.64 6.84
N ALA A 56 6.86 -8.72 6.24
CA ALA A 56 5.63 -8.67 5.46
C ALA A 56 4.43 -8.19 6.30
N ARG A 57 4.30 -8.70 7.52
CA ARG A 57 3.23 -8.28 8.45
C ARG A 57 3.33 -6.80 8.77
N LYS A 58 4.52 -6.33 9.17
CA LYS A 58 4.75 -4.91 9.53
C LYS A 58 4.53 -3.97 8.34
N ALA A 59 4.89 -4.37 7.13
CA ALA A 59 4.62 -3.59 5.93
C ALA A 59 3.11 -3.42 5.69
N VAL A 60 2.32 -4.50 5.84
CA VAL A 60 0.86 -4.44 5.74
C VAL A 60 0.26 -3.61 6.88
N ASP A 61 0.67 -3.85 8.12
CA ASP A 61 0.16 -3.12 9.29
C ASP A 61 0.41 -1.61 9.17
N GLY A 62 1.63 -1.22 8.75
CA GLY A 62 1.98 0.18 8.51
C GLY A 62 1.21 0.79 7.35
N PHE A 63 1.02 0.05 6.25
CA PHE A 63 0.20 0.50 5.14
C PHE A 63 -1.25 0.75 5.58
N LEU A 64 -1.87 -0.19 6.29
CA LEU A 64 -3.25 -0.05 6.77
C LEU A 64 -3.39 1.08 7.80
N ALA A 65 -2.40 1.27 8.68
CA ALA A 65 -2.43 2.33 9.69
C ALA A 65 -2.46 3.74 9.08
N VAL A 66 -1.88 3.93 7.89
CA VAL A 66 -1.81 5.23 7.20
C VAL A 66 -2.94 5.41 6.19
N HIS A 67 -3.33 4.34 5.48
CA HIS A 67 -4.23 4.44 4.32
C HIS A 67 -5.68 4.04 4.60
N ARG A 68 -5.99 3.42 5.75
CA ARG A 68 -7.38 3.14 6.11
C ARG A 68 -8.16 4.46 6.22
N LYS A 69 -9.35 4.50 5.66
CA LYS A 69 -10.26 5.65 5.82
C LYS A 69 -10.53 5.85 7.31
N THR A 70 -10.08 6.97 7.85
CA THR A 70 -10.59 7.46 9.14
C THR A 70 -12.00 7.95 8.90
N GLU A 71 -12.98 7.46 9.67
CA GLU A 71 -14.41 7.76 9.54
C GLU A 71 -14.79 9.26 9.67
N GLY A 72 -13.83 10.19 9.75
CA GLY A 72 -14.04 11.63 9.90
C GLY A 72 -13.10 12.56 9.12
N ALA A 73 -12.29 12.10 8.16
CA ALA A 73 -11.32 12.94 7.45
C ALA A 73 -11.68 13.26 5.98
N GLN A 74 -12.89 12.93 5.53
CA GLN A 74 -13.40 13.36 4.22
C GLN A 74 -14.15 14.69 4.37
N GLY A 75 -13.41 15.77 4.66
CA GLY A 75 -13.99 17.07 4.91
C GLY A 75 -13.14 18.28 4.57
N GLU A 76 -11.86 18.19 4.18
CA GLU A 76 -11.07 19.41 3.97
C GLU A 76 -9.83 19.20 3.09
N SER A 77 -10.00 19.06 1.77
CA SER A 77 -8.90 19.27 0.81
C SER A 77 -9.35 19.42 -0.65
N ALA A 78 -10.35 20.28 -0.89
CA ALA A 78 -10.66 20.71 -2.26
C ALA A 78 -11.20 22.15 -2.33
N ALA A 79 -10.72 23.06 -1.47
CA ALA A 79 -10.96 24.49 -1.61
C ALA A 79 -9.64 25.24 -1.43
N GLY A 80 -8.89 25.39 -2.51
CA GLY A 80 -7.64 26.16 -2.47
C GLY A 80 -6.70 25.93 -3.66
N ALA A 81 -7.20 26.07 -4.88
CA ALA A 81 -6.33 26.24 -6.05
C ALA A 81 -7.07 27.07 -7.10
N GLY A 82 -7.10 28.38 -6.88
CA GLY A 82 -7.77 29.36 -7.73
C GLY A 82 -7.41 30.79 -7.30
N ALA A 83 -6.14 31.14 -7.47
CA ALA A 83 -5.48 32.46 -7.46
C ALA A 83 -3.99 32.11 -7.25
N GLU A 84 -3.03 32.47 -8.09
CA GLU A 84 -2.84 33.67 -8.92
C GLU A 84 -2.02 33.30 -10.18
#